data_AF-A0A7V9TEM3-F1
#
_entry.id   AF-A0A7V9TEM3-F1
#
_cell.length_a   1.000
_cell.length_b   1.000
_cell.length_c   1.000
_cell.angle_alpha   90.00
_cell.angle_beta   90.00
_cell.angle_gamma   90.00
#
_symmetry.space_group_name_H-M   'P 1'
#
loop_
_entity.id
_entity.type
_entity.pdbx_description
1 polymer ?
#
loop_
_entity_poly.entity_id
_entity_poly.type
_entity_poly.pdbx_seq_one_letter_code
_entity_poly.pdbx_strand_id
1 'polypeptide(L)'
;MPDFDPLEPPESNPPDWAVTYEASRFAPWSLTVDIVGFAHEPTTQDLHVVIVERGQPGPFQGYEAWPGGFVNWQHDVDARAAALRELEEETGQIHPEYLQELRTYDQFGRDPRQFSGYRKKANGEWIRTGTRVVSKAFLALLRKPGRHLQPVLGGDAADSRWASAYVYLPWEDVRSKASRATLQRLERDLLAWAEAGIGTQRAERRDRVERFFSMRTWNEEEARQRWDLVLEAKLVEEAWRDRWGRPRSDAPRMLYGEALAFDHRTMLADALATLRTEIKRQPEMPHSFIGSEFRLSELQVLFESVAGRPLYRSNFRRAIALSPTSSLVQPTGRKEKLSGPGKPADLYDFTPELLRTRCTPGLNLPWLPLEP
;
A
#
# COMPACT_ATOMS: atom_id res chain seq x y z
N MET A 1 -5.68 29.09 -2.58
CA MET A 1 -4.56 29.56 -3.43
C MET A 1 -4.97 30.90 -4.01
N PRO A 2 -4.03 31.81 -4.35
CA PRO A 2 -4.42 33.02 -5.07
C PRO A 2 -5.08 32.64 -6.41
N ASP A 3 -6.11 33.40 -6.81
CA ASP A 3 -6.80 33.31 -8.11
C ASP A 3 -5.87 33.83 -9.22
N PHE A 4 -4.85 33.05 -9.57
CA PHE A 4 -4.06 33.31 -10.77
C PHE A 4 -4.04 32.05 -11.61
N ASP A 5 -4.49 32.17 -12.86
CA ASP A 5 -4.37 31.10 -13.85
C ASP A 5 -2.88 30.94 -14.18
N PRO A 6 -2.24 29.78 -13.86
CA PRO A 6 -0.82 29.57 -14.16
C PRO A 6 -0.49 29.61 -15.66
N LEU A 7 -1.49 29.59 -16.54
CA LEU A 7 -1.35 29.72 -17.99
C LEU A 7 -1.51 31.17 -18.48
N GLU A 8 -1.99 32.10 -17.66
CA GLU A 8 -2.07 33.51 -18.05
C GLU A 8 -0.66 34.13 -18.10
N PRO A 9 -0.30 34.86 -19.17
CA PRO A 9 0.97 35.56 -19.23
C PRO A 9 1.00 36.66 -18.15
N PRO A 10 2.15 36.88 -17.50
CA PRO A 10 2.24 37.88 -16.43
C PRO A 10 1.92 39.28 -16.96
N GLU A 11 1.11 40.04 -16.21
CA GLU A 11 0.74 41.42 -16.55
C GLU A 11 1.92 42.41 -16.50
N SER A 12 3.02 42.01 -15.85
CA SER A 12 4.23 42.81 -15.68
C SER A 12 5.45 42.11 -16.27
N ASN A 13 6.45 42.89 -16.64
CA ASN A 13 7.73 42.36 -17.06
C ASN A 13 8.32 41.45 -15.96
N PRO A 14 8.99 40.35 -16.33
CA PRO A 14 9.64 39.49 -15.36
C PRO A 14 10.69 40.29 -14.57
N PRO A 15 10.83 40.04 -13.26
CA PRO A 15 11.87 40.67 -12.44
C PRO A 15 13.27 40.22 -12.90
N ASP A 16 14.30 41.02 -12.62
CA ASP A 16 15.68 40.80 -13.08
C ASP A 16 16.22 39.39 -12.76
N TRP A 17 15.83 38.82 -11.62
CA TRP A 17 16.24 37.47 -11.24
C TRP A 17 15.66 36.40 -12.17
N ALA A 18 14.44 36.57 -12.68
CA ALA A 18 13.77 35.59 -13.53
C ALA A 18 14.38 35.56 -14.93
N VAL A 19 14.82 36.73 -15.42
CA VAL A 19 15.54 36.86 -16.71
C VAL A 19 16.91 36.16 -16.66
N THR A 20 17.54 36.14 -15.48
CA THR A 20 18.87 35.55 -15.27
C THR A 20 18.83 34.12 -14.72
N TYR A 21 17.64 33.57 -14.45
CA TYR A 21 17.48 32.24 -13.89
C TYR A 21 17.61 31.14 -14.95
N GLU A 22 18.61 30.28 -14.80
CA GLU A 22 18.85 29.13 -15.68
C GLU A 22 18.40 27.82 -15.00
N ALA A 23 17.15 27.43 -15.22
CA ALA A 23 16.60 26.18 -14.67
C ALA A 23 17.39 24.93 -15.07
N SER A 24 18.00 24.95 -16.27
CA SER A 24 18.83 23.86 -16.82
C SER A 24 20.07 23.53 -16.00
N ARG A 25 20.49 24.40 -15.07
CA ARG A 25 21.60 24.14 -14.13
C ARG A 25 21.30 22.98 -13.18
N PHE A 26 20.03 22.68 -12.96
CA PHE A 26 19.59 21.55 -12.14
C PHE A 26 19.05 20.47 -13.06
N ALA A 27 19.60 19.26 -12.97
CA ALA A 27 19.08 18.14 -13.75
C ALA A 27 17.64 17.84 -13.29
N PRO A 28 16.63 17.93 -14.18
CA PRO A 28 15.25 17.71 -13.78
C PRO A 28 15.05 16.25 -13.36
N TRP A 29 14.24 16.05 -12.33
CA TRP A 29 13.74 14.75 -11.93
C TRP A 29 12.31 14.62 -12.42
N SER A 30 11.94 13.44 -12.89
CA SER A 30 10.56 13.13 -13.22
C SER A 30 9.79 12.77 -11.96
N LEU A 31 8.62 13.36 -11.80
CA LEU A 31 7.71 13.09 -10.70
C LEU A 31 6.61 12.12 -11.16
N THR A 32 6.45 11.03 -10.44
CA THR A 32 5.35 10.08 -10.59
C THR A 32 4.51 10.03 -9.32
N VAL A 33 3.37 9.37 -9.43
CA VAL A 33 2.49 9.03 -8.32
C VAL A 33 2.16 7.56 -8.39
N ASP A 34 2.03 6.92 -7.23
CA ASP A 34 1.64 5.51 -7.11
C ASP A 34 0.55 5.39 -6.04
N ILE A 35 -0.47 4.56 -6.28
CA ILE A 35 -1.61 4.40 -5.37
C ILE A 35 -1.64 2.97 -4.82
N VAL A 36 -1.37 2.82 -3.52
CA VAL A 36 -1.63 1.57 -2.81
C VAL A 36 -3.07 1.59 -2.31
N GLY A 37 -3.98 1.11 -3.16
CA GLY A 37 -5.41 1.11 -2.89
C GLY A 37 -5.90 -0.19 -2.29
N PHE A 38 -6.40 -0.16 -1.05
CA PHE A 38 -6.95 -1.32 -0.35
C PHE A 38 -8.47 -1.38 -0.45
N ALA A 39 -9.02 -2.59 -0.54
CA ALA A 39 -10.44 -2.86 -0.38
C ALA A 39 -10.66 -4.13 0.44
N HIS A 40 -11.78 -4.17 1.15
CA HIS A 40 -12.19 -5.36 1.87
C HIS A 40 -13.08 -6.23 0.97
N GLU A 41 -12.82 -7.54 0.91
CA GLU A 41 -13.70 -8.52 0.25
C GLU A 41 -14.42 -9.35 1.32
N PRO A 42 -15.69 -9.03 1.64
CA PRO A 42 -16.45 -9.71 2.70
C PRO A 42 -16.62 -11.21 2.45
N THR A 43 -16.66 -11.64 1.18
CA THR A 43 -16.92 -13.04 0.81
C THR A 43 -15.74 -13.94 1.13
N THR A 44 -14.53 -13.52 0.77
CA THR A 44 -13.28 -14.25 1.05
C THR A 44 -12.69 -13.87 2.40
N GLN A 45 -13.24 -12.84 3.06
CA GLN A 45 -12.73 -12.25 4.30
C GLN A 45 -11.30 -11.73 4.14
N ASP A 46 -10.94 -11.27 2.94
CA ASP A 46 -9.57 -10.91 2.60
C ASP A 46 -9.37 -9.40 2.43
N LEU A 47 -8.12 -8.97 2.56
CA LEU A 47 -7.69 -7.61 2.24
C LEU A 47 -7.14 -7.61 0.82
N HIS A 48 -7.91 -7.04 -0.09
CA HIS A 48 -7.47 -6.88 -1.46
C HIS A 48 -6.76 -5.54 -1.68
N VAL A 49 -5.89 -5.53 -2.68
CA VAL A 49 -5.30 -4.35 -3.29
C VAL A 49 -5.71 -4.27 -4.76
N VAL A 50 -5.82 -3.05 -5.28
CA VAL A 50 -5.93 -2.83 -6.72
C VAL A 50 -4.53 -2.85 -7.34
N ILE A 51 -4.38 -3.60 -8.42
CA ILE A 51 -3.11 -3.85 -9.11
C ILE A 51 -3.33 -3.72 -10.61
N VAL A 52 -2.31 -3.22 -11.31
CA VAL A 52 -2.25 -3.16 -12.77
C VAL A 52 -1.11 -4.04 -13.28
N GLU A 53 -1.28 -4.64 -14.46
CA GLU A 53 -0.19 -5.29 -15.17
C GLU A 53 0.44 -4.29 -16.15
N ARG A 54 1.76 -4.13 -16.10
CA ARG A 54 2.49 -3.19 -16.97
C ARG A 54 2.55 -3.70 -18.41
N GLY A 55 1.78 -3.08 -19.32
CA GLY A 55 1.68 -3.50 -20.71
C GLY A 55 2.74 -2.92 -21.66
N GLN A 56 3.12 -1.66 -21.43
CA GLN A 56 3.98 -0.92 -22.34
C GLN A 56 5.43 -1.43 -22.38
N PRO A 57 6.10 -1.41 -23.55
CA PRO A 57 7.52 -1.72 -23.66
C PRO A 57 8.36 -0.81 -22.74
N GLY A 58 9.02 -1.39 -21.75
CA GLY A 58 9.78 -0.63 -20.77
C GLY A 58 10.26 -1.48 -19.59
N PRO A 59 10.79 -0.84 -18.53
CA PRO A 59 11.14 -1.54 -17.30
C PRO A 59 9.92 -2.28 -16.75
N PHE A 60 10.15 -3.51 -16.29
CA PHE A 60 9.15 -4.34 -15.65
C PHE A 60 7.89 -4.61 -16.51
N GLN A 61 8.03 -4.73 -17.83
CA GLN A 61 6.92 -5.18 -18.68
C GLN A 61 6.43 -6.57 -18.24
N GLY A 62 5.11 -6.74 -18.12
CA GLY A 62 4.46 -7.95 -17.63
C GLY A 62 4.53 -8.17 -16.11
N TYR A 63 5.18 -7.27 -15.36
CA TYR A 63 5.08 -7.28 -13.90
C TYR A 63 3.85 -6.52 -13.45
N GLU A 64 3.34 -6.94 -12.31
CA GLU A 64 2.32 -6.23 -11.56
C GLU A 64 2.89 -4.98 -10.86
N ALA A 65 2.08 -3.93 -10.82
CA ALA A 65 2.42 -2.64 -10.26
C ALA A 65 1.21 -2.00 -9.59
N TRP A 66 1.46 -0.90 -8.87
CA TRP A 66 0.40 -0.05 -8.35
C TRP A 66 -0.14 0.78 -9.50
N PRO A 67 -1.44 1.12 -9.48
CA PRO A 67 -1.93 2.18 -10.35
C PRO A 67 -1.10 3.45 -10.13
N GLY A 68 -0.73 4.12 -11.21
CA GLY A 68 0.19 5.24 -11.12
C GLY A 68 0.86 5.64 -12.42
N GLY A 69 1.32 6.88 -12.46
CA GLY A 69 1.87 7.48 -13.67
C GLY A 69 2.60 8.79 -13.40
N PHE A 70 2.96 9.48 -14.47
CA PHE A 70 3.67 10.76 -14.38
C PHE A 70 2.71 11.89 -14.04
N VAL A 71 3.17 12.82 -13.20
CA VAL A 71 2.45 14.08 -12.99
C VAL A 71 2.55 14.92 -14.26
N ASN A 72 1.40 15.25 -14.83
CA ASN A 72 1.26 16.10 -16.00
C ASN A 72 1.07 17.55 -15.57
N TRP A 73 2.13 18.34 -15.59
CA TRP A 73 2.13 19.74 -15.11
C TRP A 73 1.13 20.68 -15.83
N GLN A 74 0.58 20.29 -16.98
CA GLN A 74 -0.43 21.08 -17.69
C GLN A 74 -1.87 20.77 -17.24
N HIS A 75 -2.10 19.60 -16.66
CA HIS A 75 -3.44 19.10 -16.34
C HIS A 75 -3.63 18.81 -14.84
N ASP A 76 -2.56 18.43 -14.15
CA ASP A 76 -2.57 18.09 -12.74
C ASP A 76 -2.17 19.31 -11.91
N VAL A 77 -3.11 19.82 -11.10
CA VAL A 77 -2.85 20.93 -10.18
C VAL A 77 -1.83 20.57 -9.09
N ASP A 78 -1.77 19.30 -8.72
CA ASP A 78 -0.79 18.73 -7.79
C ASP A 78 -0.66 17.20 -7.97
N ALA A 79 0.22 16.58 -7.20
CA ALA A 79 0.40 15.13 -7.20
C ALA A 79 -0.85 14.36 -6.73
N ARG A 80 -1.72 14.98 -5.91
CA ARG A 80 -2.96 14.32 -5.47
C ARG A 80 -3.96 14.23 -6.62
N ALA A 81 -4.08 15.29 -7.43
CA ALA A 81 -4.89 15.32 -8.63
C ALA A 81 -4.39 14.28 -9.66
N ALA A 82 -3.07 14.21 -9.86
CA ALA A 82 -2.47 13.17 -10.69
C ALA A 82 -2.83 11.76 -10.18
N ALA A 83 -2.72 11.51 -8.88
CA ALA A 83 -3.03 10.19 -8.32
C ALA A 83 -4.50 9.79 -8.50
N LEU A 84 -5.42 10.75 -8.40
CA LEU A 84 -6.84 10.52 -8.67
C LEU A 84 -7.10 10.21 -10.15
N ARG A 85 -6.47 10.96 -11.05
CA ARG A 85 -6.56 10.75 -12.51
C ARG A 85 -6.04 9.36 -12.91
N GLU A 86 -4.83 9.01 -12.49
CA GLU A 86 -4.20 7.71 -12.81
C GLU A 86 -5.05 6.55 -12.27
N LEU A 87 -5.55 6.65 -11.03
CA LEU A 87 -6.44 5.63 -10.47
C LEU A 87 -7.73 5.49 -11.28
N GLU A 88 -8.33 6.60 -11.71
CA GLU A 88 -9.56 6.59 -12.51
C GLU A 88 -9.35 5.92 -13.88
N GLU A 89 -8.27 6.28 -14.57
CA GLU A 89 -7.89 5.80 -15.90
C GLU A 89 -7.57 4.30 -15.91
N GLU A 90 -6.84 3.79 -14.91
CA GLU A 90 -6.36 2.40 -14.93
C GLU A 90 -7.35 1.38 -14.33
N THR A 91 -8.37 1.85 -13.61
CA THR A 91 -9.33 0.97 -12.91
C THR A 91 -10.76 1.06 -13.43
N GLY A 92 -11.03 1.95 -14.39
CA GLY A 92 -12.36 2.14 -14.96
C GLY A 92 -13.30 2.86 -13.99
N GLN A 93 -12.90 4.06 -13.55
CA GLN A 93 -13.67 4.98 -12.71
C GLN A 93 -13.91 4.52 -11.27
N ILE A 94 -12.84 4.09 -10.58
CA ILE A 94 -12.88 3.95 -9.12
C ILE A 94 -12.39 5.25 -8.48
N HIS A 95 -13.19 5.77 -7.56
CA HIS A 95 -12.79 6.89 -6.70
C HIS A 95 -12.56 6.39 -5.27
N PRO A 96 -11.51 6.90 -4.59
CA PRO A 96 -11.24 6.50 -3.23
C PRO A 96 -12.18 7.19 -2.25
N GLU A 97 -12.70 6.42 -1.28
CA GLU A 97 -13.45 6.97 -0.13
C GLU A 97 -12.49 7.68 0.85
N TYR A 98 -11.22 7.29 0.81
CA TYR A 98 -10.15 7.88 1.60
C TYR A 98 -8.86 7.90 0.80
N LEU A 99 -8.14 9.02 0.82
CA LEU A 99 -6.85 9.16 0.15
C LEU A 99 -5.91 9.99 1.03
N GLN A 100 -4.80 9.39 1.45
CA GLN A 100 -3.77 10.04 2.26
C GLN A 100 -2.41 9.90 1.55
N GLU A 101 -1.60 10.96 1.59
CA GLU A 101 -0.20 10.85 1.19
C GLU A 101 0.53 9.88 2.12
N LEU A 102 1.15 8.86 1.53
CA LEU A 102 1.89 7.85 2.28
C LEU A 102 3.32 8.32 2.55
N ARG A 103 4.09 8.48 1.47
CA ARG A 103 5.52 8.85 1.51
C ARG A 103 5.99 9.23 0.10
N THR A 104 7.11 9.96 0.02
CA THR A 104 7.85 10.17 -1.23
C THR A 104 9.04 9.20 -1.32
N TYR A 105 9.20 8.53 -2.46
CA TYR A 105 10.25 7.55 -2.76
C TYR A 105 11.20 8.12 -3.81
N ASP A 106 12.44 8.35 -3.40
CA ASP A 106 13.46 9.05 -4.19
C ASP A 106 14.82 8.31 -4.23
N GLN A 107 14.84 7.04 -3.79
CA GLN A 107 16.08 6.27 -3.71
C GLN A 107 16.79 6.15 -5.07
N PHE A 108 18.10 6.37 -5.08
CA PHE A 108 18.95 6.02 -6.20
C PHE A 108 18.76 4.54 -6.53
N GLY A 109 18.34 4.21 -7.75
CA GLY A 109 18.18 2.80 -8.13
C GLY A 109 16.74 2.36 -8.32
N ARG A 110 15.77 3.09 -7.74
CA ARG A 110 14.37 2.63 -7.72
C ARG A 110 13.77 2.42 -9.09
N ASP A 111 14.18 3.25 -10.05
CA ASP A 111 13.70 3.20 -11.42
C ASP A 111 14.86 3.01 -12.42
N PRO A 112 14.86 1.92 -13.21
CA PRO A 112 15.87 1.67 -14.25
C PRO A 112 15.99 2.77 -15.30
N ARG A 113 14.95 3.58 -15.54
CA ARG A 113 14.96 4.68 -16.53
C ARG A 113 16.07 5.69 -16.26
N GLN A 114 16.53 5.82 -15.03
CA GLN A 114 17.66 6.69 -14.69
C GLN A 114 18.97 6.28 -15.37
N PHE A 115 19.07 5.02 -15.80
CA PHE A 115 20.26 4.46 -16.44
C PHE A 115 20.20 4.46 -17.97
N SER A 116 19.12 4.97 -18.57
CA SER A 116 18.91 4.99 -20.03
C SER A 116 19.93 5.85 -20.82
N GLY A 117 20.96 6.40 -20.16
CA GLY A 117 22.16 6.94 -20.80
C GLY A 117 21.89 8.13 -21.71
N TYR A 118 22.40 8.05 -22.94
CA TYR A 118 22.29 9.07 -23.97
C TYR A 118 21.81 8.45 -25.29
N ARG A 119 21.01 9.20 -26.06
CA ARG A 119 20.60 8.86 -27.42
C ARG A 119 21.09 9.94 -28.38
N LYS A 120 21.60 9.52 -29.55
CA LYS A 120 21.98 10.44 -30.62
C LYS A 120 20.74 10.78 -31.46
N LYS A 121 20.43 12.06 -31.61
CA LYS A 121 19.39 12.57 -32.52
C LYS A 121 19.84 12.44 -33.97
N ALA A 122 18.88 12.52 -34.91
CA ALA A 122 19.16 12.49 -36.35
C ALA A 122 20.07 13.64 -36.83
N ASN A 123 20.04 14.78 -36.14
CA ASN A 123 20.93 15.93 -36.39
C ASN A 123 22.36 15.75 -35.83
N GLY A 124 22.67 14.60 -35.23
CA GLY A 124 23.99 14.27 -34.69
C GLY A 124 24.20 14.66 -33.22
N GLU A 125 23.28 15.37 -32.59
CA GLU A 125 23.34 15.82 -31.19
C GLU A 125 23.10 14.66 -30.20
N TRP A 126 23.89 14.57 -29.14
CA TRP A 126 23.66 13.62 -28.05
C TRP A 126 22.73 14.24 -27.00
N ILE A 127 21.62 13.57 -26.72
CA ILE A 127 20.72 13.95 -25.63
C ILE A 127 20.76 12.91 -24.52
N ARG A 128 20.81 13.38 -23.28
CA ARG A 128 20.62 12.51 -22.11
C ARG A 128 19.17 12.02 -22.12
N THR A 129 19.01 10.71 -22.05
CA THR A 129 17.69 10.03 -22.07
C THR A 129 17.31 9.45 -20.71
N GLY A 130 18.27 9.30 -19.80
CA GLY A 130 17.99 8.88 -18.43
C GLY A 130 17.55 10.02 -17.52
N THR A 131 16.54 9.77 -16.69
CA THR A 131 15.99 10.70 -15.70
C THR A 131 15.84 10.03 -14.34
N ARG A 132 16.05 10.78 -13.25
CA ARG A 132 15.67 10.31 -11.91
C ARG A 132 14.16 10.29 -11.82
N VAL A 133 13.59 9.23 -11.28
CA VAL A 133 12.15 9.14 -11.05
C VAL A 133 11.91 9.15 -9.54
N VAL A 134 11.24 10.19 -9.07
CA VAL A 134 10.72 10.28 -7.71
C VAL A 134 9.23 9.98 -7.77
N SER A 135 8.74 9.15 -6.86
CA SER A 135 7.31 8.87 -6.77
C SER A 135 6.73 9.35 -5.45
N LYS A 136 5.63 10.09 -5.50
CA LYS A 136 4.80 10.34 -4.31
C LYS A 136 3.72 9.26 -4.25
N ALA A 137 3.81 8.39 -3.24
CA ALA A 137 2.83 7.33 -3.06
C ALA A 137 1.65 7.80 -2.20
N PHE A 138 0.48 7.23 -2.46
CA PHE A 138 -0.75 7.47 -1.71
C PHE A 138 -1.32 6.15 -1.18
N LEU A 139 -1.83 6.19 0.05
CA LEU A 139 -2.69 5.16 0.63
C LEU A 139 -4.14 5.51 0.25
N ALA A 140 -4.82 4.59 -0.42
CA ALA A 140 -6.24 4.74 -0.76
C ALA A 140 -7.09 3.64 -0.11
N LEU A 141 -8.28 3.99 0.36
CA LEU A 141 -9.30 3.01 0.74
C LEU A 141 -10.44 3.06 -0.28
N LEU A 142 -10.76 1.89 -0.81
CA LEU A 142 -11.65 1.70 -1.93
C LEU A 142 -12.80 0.78 -1.52
N ARG A 143 -13.97 1.00 -2.11
CA ARG A 143 -15.05 0.02 -2.10
C ARG A 143 -14.91 -0.87 -3.31
N LYS A 144 -14.71 -2.17 -3.07
CA LYS A 144 -14.61 -3.15 -4.16
C LYS A 144 -15.95 -3.23 -4.88
N PRO A 145 -16.02 -2.85 -6.17
CA PRO A 145 -17.28 -2.96 -6.89
C PRO A 145 -17.56 -4.42 -7.23
N GLY A 146 -18.83 -4.79 -7.36
CA GLY A 146 -19.25 -6.13 -7.82
C GLY A 146 -18.96 -6.41 -9.30
N ARG A 147 -18.16 -5.57 -9.97
CA ARG A 147 -17.82 -5.65 -11.39
C ARG A 147 -16.31 -5.93 -11.56
N HIS A 148 -15.94 -6.52 -12.69
CA HIS A 148 -14.54 -6.62 -13.08
C HIS A 148 -13.95 -5.22 -13.35
N LEU A 149 -12.68 -5.04 -13.00
CA LEU A 149 -11.96 -3.82 -13.39
C LEU A 149 -11.67 -3.89 -14.88
N GLN A 150 -11.71 -2.73 -15.54
CA GLN A 150 -11.34 -2.58 -16.94
C GLN A 150 -10.57 -1.28 -17.08
N PRO A 151 -9.26 -1.34 -17.39
CA PRO A 151 -8.50 -0.13 -17.73
C PRO A 151 -9.12 0.60 -18.92
N VAL A 152 -8.99 1.93 -18.95
CA VAL A 152 -9.38 2.73 -20.12
C VAL A 152 -8.51 2.32 -21.32
N LEU A 153 -9.15 2.08 -22.48
CA LEU A 153 -8.47 1.68 -23.71
C LEU A 153 -7.42 2.72 -24.12
N GLY A 154 -6.17 2.26 -24.30
CA GLY A 154 -5.05 3.10 -24.73
C GLY A 154 -4.14 3.61 -23.59
N GLY A 155 -4.42 3.25 -22.33
CA GLY A 155 -3.55 3.53 -21.19
C GLY A 155 -2.29 2.64 -21.10
N ASP A 156 -1.47 2.88 -20.07
CA ASP A 156 -0.20 2.15 -19.85
C ASP A 156 -0.41 0.74 -19.24
N ALA A 157 -1.56 0.50 -18.60
CA ALA A 157 -1.95 -0.78 -18.03
C ALA A 157 -2.49 -1.75 -19.10
N ALA A 158 -1.96 -2.98 -19.13
CA ALA A 158 -2.48 -4.06 -19.98
C ALA A 158 -3.72 -4.73 -19.38
N ASP A 159 -3.78 -4.84 -18.06
CA ASP A 159 -4.90 -5.39 -17.30
C ASP A 159 -4.96 -4.75 -15.91
N SER A 160 -6.10 -4.85 -15.23
CA SER A 160 -6.22 -4.49 -13.82
C SER A 160 -7.12 -5.47 -13.05
N ARG A 161 -6.72 -5.79 -11.82
CA ARG A 161 -7.43 -6.76 -10.99
C ARG A 161 -7.37 -6.42 -9.51
N TRP A 162 -8.26 -7.07 -8.76
CA TRP A 162 -8.15 -7.17 -7.31
C TRP A 162 -7.29 -8.38 -6.95
N ALA A 163 -6.25 -8.16 -6.17
CA ALA A 163 -5.36 -9.21 -5.67
C ALA A 163 -5.34 -9.18 -4.14
N SER A 164 -5.16 -10.33 -3.49
CA SER A 164 -4.88 -10.36 -2.06
C SER A 164 -3.57 -9.61 -1.77
N ALA A 165 -3.57 -8.71 -0.80
CA ALA A 165 -2.34 -8.06 -0.32
C ALA A 165 -1.32 -9.09 0.17
N TYR A 166 -1.81 -10.22 0.67
CA TYR A 166 -1.01 -11.30 1.24
C TYR A 166 -0.40 -12.24 0.20
N VAL A 167 -0.72 -12.09 -1.08
CA VAL A 167 0.05 -12.77 -2.14
C VAL A 167 1.45 -12.15 -2.28
N TYR A 168 1.58 -10.83 -2.06
CA TYR A 168 2.85 -10.11 -2.13
C TYR A 168 3.66 -10.15 -0.82
N LEU A 169 2.96 -10.15 0.33
CA LEU A 169 3.54 -10.25 1.67
C LEU A 169 2.90 -11.42 2.46
N PRO A 170 3.16 -12.68 2.08
CA PRO A 170 2.43 -13.86 2.60
C PRO A 170 2.64 -14.18 4.08
N TRP A 171 3.67 -13.61 4.70
CA TRP A 171 3.90 -13.73 6.14
C TRP A 171 3.07 -12.74 6.97
N GLU A 172 2.41 -11.76 6.34
CA GLU A 172 1.60 -10.74 7.03
C GLU A 172 0.17 -11.21 7.37
N ASP A 173 -0.24 -12.39 6.90
CA ASP A 173 -1.49 -13.06 7.29
C ASP A 173 -1.19 -14.33 8.09
N VAL A 174 -1.48 -14.31 9.38
CA VAL A 174 -1.28 -15.44 10.31
C VAL A 174 -2.59 -16.08 10.75
N ARG A 175 -3.71 -15.79 10.06
CA ARG A 175 -5.04 -16.32 10.42
C ARG A 175 -5.18 -17.81 10.13
N SER A 176 -4.59 -18.27 9.02
CA SER A 176 -4.71 -19.67 8.59
C SER A 176 -3.56 -20.54 9.10
N LYS A 177 -3.75 -21.86 9.12
CA LYS A 177 -2.66 -22.80 9.42
C LYS A 177 -1.60 -22.82 8.31
N ALA A 178 -2.01 -22.71 7.05
CA ALA A 178 -1.12 -22.71 5.91
C ALA A 178 -0.18 -21.48 5.91
N SER A 179 -0.74 -20.30 6.18
CA SER A 179 0.03 -19.06 6.21
C SER A 179 0.97 -18.99 7.43
N ARG A 180 0.57 -19.53 8.59
CA ARG A 180 1.48 -19.72 9.73
C ARG A 180 2.65 -20.66 9.41
N ALA A 181 2.44 -21.71 8.62
CA ALA A 181 3.53 -22.58 8.17
C ALA A 181 4.51 -21.86 7.23
N THR A 182 4.03 -20.91 6.42
CA THR A 182 4.88 -20.02 5.62
C THR A 182 5.73 -19.11 6.52
N LEU A 183 5.11 -18.48 7.54
CA LEU A 183 5.81 -17.65 8.51
C LEU A 183 6.93 -18.43 9.24
N GLN A 184 6.64 -19.65 9.70
CA GLN A 184 7.64 -20.50 10.38
C GLN A 184 8.82 -20.87 9.48
N ARG A 185 8.55 -21.14 8.20
CA ARG A 185 9.59 -21.41 7.21
C ARG A 185 10.48 -20.18 7.03
N LEU A 186 9.86 -19.01 6.89
CA LEU A 186 10.55 -17.73 6.73
C LEU A 186 11.39 -17.40 7.96
N GLU A 187 10.83 -17.58 9.17
CA GLU A 187 11.55 -17.38 10.43
C GLU A 187 12.79 -18.27 10.52
N ARG A 188 12.69 -19.56 10.14
CA ARG A 188 13.85 -20.46 10.12
C ARG A 188 14.93 -19.99 9.14
N ASP A 189 14.54 -19.55 7.94
CA ASP A 189 15.48 -19.08 6.93
C ASP A 189 16.15 -17.75 7.35
N LEU A 190 15.40 -16.88 8.03
CA LEU A 190 15.90 -15.65 8.66
C LEU A 190 16.88 -15.94 9.81
N LEU A 191 16.59 -16.92 10.67
CA LEU A 191 17.49 -17.36 11.72
C LEU A 191 18.79 -17.93 11.13
N ALA A 192 18.71 -18.71 10.06
CA ALA A 192 19.91 -19.19 9.35
C ALA A 192 20.76 -18.03 8.78
N TRP A 193 20.12 -17.01 8.20
CA TRP A 193 20.79 -15.79 7.76
C TRP A 193 21.42 -14.98 8.92
N ALA A 194 20.75 -14.95 10.09
CA ALA A 194 21.29 -14.32 11.29
C ALA A 194 22.56 -15.04 11.78
N GLU A 195 22.54 -16.37 11.85
CA GLU A 195 23.67 -17.20 12.31
C GLU A 195 24.90 -17.08 11.37
N ALA A 196 24.67 -16.83 10.08
CA ALA A 196 25.73 -16.55 9.11
C ALA A 196 26.43 -15.19 9.31
N GLY A 197 25.93 -14.32 10.21
CA GLY A 197 26.57 -13.05 10.57
C GLY A 197 27.93 -13.23 11.26
N ILE A 198 28.82 -12.24 11.07
CA ILE A 198 30.17 -12.21 11.67
C ILE A 198 30.23 -11.15 12.77
N GLY A 199 30.91 -11.45 13.88
CA GLY A 199 31.06 -10.51 14.99
C GLY A 199 29.72 -10.17 15.65
N THR A 200 29.43 -8.87 15.83
CA THR A 200 28.18 -8.40 16.45
C THR A 200 26.95 -8.59 15.56
N GLN A 201 27.14 -8.73 14.24
CA GLN A 201 26.04 -8.86 13.28
C GLN A 201 25.15 -10.07 13.58
N ARG A 202 25.72 -11.17 14.08
CA ARG A 202 24.94 -12.38 14.42
C ARG A 202 23.89 -12.08 15.48
N ALA A 203 24.32 -11.47 16.58
CA ALA A 203 23.44 -11.12 17.70
C ALA A 203 22.39 -10.07 17.27
N GLU A 204 22.83 -9.00 16.59
CA GLU A 204 21.95 -7.92 16.11
C GLU A 204 20.86 -8.44 15.15
N ARG A 205 21.22 -9.34 14.23
CA ARG A 205 20.25 -9.96 13.31
C ARG A 205 19.29 -10.86 14.06
N ARG A 206 19.78 -11.68 14.99
CA ARG A 206 18.94 -12.60 15.77
C ARG A 206 17.91 -11.84 16.61
N ASP A 207 18.32 -10.75 17.25
CA ASP A 207 17.41 -9.89 18.04
C ASP A 207 16.32 -9.28 17.16
N ARG A 208 16.66 -8.84 15.93
CA ARG A 208 15.67 -8.33 14.96
C ARG A 208 14.70 -9.41 14.49
N VAL A 209 15.18 -10.64 14.25
CA VAL A 209 14.31 -11.77 13.88
C VAL A 209 13.34 -12.09 15.01
N GLU A 210 13.82 -12.23 16.25
CA GLU A 210 12.97 -12.50 17.42
C GLU A 210 11.96 -11.36 17.65
N ARG A 211 12.38 -10.10 17.46
CA ARG A 211 11.50 -8.95 17.65
C ARG A 211 10.35 -8.91 16.63
N PHE A 212 10.63 -9.21 15.36
CA PHE A 212 9.68 -8.93 14.28
C PHE A 212 8.95 -10.16 13.74
N PHE A 213 9.50 -11.37 13.89
CA PHE A 213 8.94 -12.61 13.32
C PHE A 213 8.47 -13.63 14.36
N SER A 214 8.83 -13.46 15.64
CA SER A 214 8.31 -14.33 16.70
C SER A 214 6.80 -14.11 16.87
N MET A 215 6.04 -15.20 16.85
CA MET A 215 4.58 -15.17 17.07
C MET A 215 4.22 -14.59 18.46
N ARG A 216 5.13 -14.67 19.44
CA ARG A 216 4.91 -14.19 20.81
C ARG A 216 4.97 -12.66 20.92
N THR A 217 5.77 -12.02 20.07
CA THR A 217 6.01 -10.57 20.07
C THR A 217 5.35 -9.88 18.88
N TRP A 218 4.54 -10.61 18.10
CA TRP A 218 3.93 -10.13 16.87
C TRP A 218 3.14 -8.84 17.08
N ASN A 219 3.60 -7.78 16.42
CA ASN A 219 2.92 -6.51 16.28
C ASN A 219 2.62 -6.27 14.79
N GLU A 220 1.34 -6.24 14.43
CA GLU A 220 0.87 -6.05 13.06
C GLU A 220 1.33 -4.72 12.45
N GLU A 221 1.57 -3.68 13.25
CA GLU A 221 2.02 -2.36 12.76
C GLU A 221 3.47 -2.37 12.23
N GLU A 222 4.26 -3.40 12.53
CA GLU A 222 5.68 -3.50 12.15
C GLU A 222 5.91 -4.15 10.76
N ALA A 223 4.93 -4.03 9.85
CA ALA A 223 4.99 -4.65 8.52
C ALA A 223 6.19 -4.14 7.71
N ARG A 224 6.52 -2.85 7.84
CA ARG A 224 7.66 -2.24 7.14
C ARG A 224 9.00 -2.82 7.59
N GLN A 225 9.16 -3.02 8.89
CA GLN A 225 10.36 -3.56 9.53
C GLN A 225 10.56 -5.03 9.17
N ARG A 226 9.46 -5.80 9.10
CA ARG A 226 9.48 -7.17 8.58
C ARG A 226 9.93 -7.21 7.12
N TRP A 227 9.37 -6.35 6.25
CA TRP A 227 9.80 -6.25 4.86
C TRP A 227 11.29 -5.91 4.73
N ASP A 228 11.80 -4.93 5.49
CA ASP A 228 13.23 -4.58 5.49
C ASP A 228 14.13 -5.78 5.82
N LEU A 229 13.75 -6.56 6.83
CA LEU A 229 14.52 -7.72 7.27
C LEU A 229 14.55 -8.82 6.20
N VAL A 230 13.41 -9.07 5.55
CA VAL A 230 13.27 -10.06 4.47
C VAL A 230 14.07 -9.65 3.24
N LEU A 231 14.04 -8.36 2.89
CA LEU A 231 14.82 -7.78 1.80
C LEU A 231 16.33 -7.87 2.09
N GLU A 232 16.76 -7.48 3.29
CA GLU A 232 18.17 -7.55 3.73
C GLU A 232 18.70 -9.00 3.73
N ALA A 233 17.86 -9.95 4.15
CA ALA A 233 18.17 -11.38 4.13
C ALA A 233 18.16 -12.00 2.72
N LYS A 234 17.81 -11.22 1.69
CA LYS A 234 17.73 -11.65 0.29
C LYS A 234 16.77 -12.81 0.04
N LEU A 235 15.66 -12.84 0.78
CA LEU A 235 14.64 -13.89 0.69
C LEU A 235 13.51 -13.56 -0.30
N VAL A 236 13.70 -12.50 -1.08
CA VAL A 236 12.73 -11.91 -2.02
C VAL A 236 13.41 -11.51 -3.32
N GLU A 237 12.69 -11.53 -4.44
CA GLU A 237 13.24 -11.28 -5.79
C GLU A 237 13.93 -9.91 -5.92
N GLU A 238 13.38 -8.88 -5.28
CA GLU A 238 13.84 -7.49 -5.33
C GLU A 238 15.30 -7.37 -4.90
N ALA A 239 15.76 -8.23 -3.97
CA ALA A 239 17.15 -8.27 -3.52
C ALA A 239 18.12 -8.85 -4.57
N TRP A 240 17.59 -9.46 -5.62
CA TRP A 240 18.31 -10.14 -6.69
C TRP A 240 18.13 -9.48 -8.05
N ARG A 241 17.57 -8.27 -8.11
CA ARG A 241 17.44 -7.53 -9.37
C ARG A 241 18.75 -6.86 -9.78
N ASP A 242 19.02 -6.85 -11.08
CA ASP A 242 20.08 -6.03 -11.65
C ASP A 242 19.65 -4.56 -11.77
N ARG A 243 20.55 -3.71 -12.28
CA ARG A 243 20.26 -2.28 -12.48
C ARG A 243 19.12 -1.99 -13.47
N TRP A 244 18.70 -3.00 -14.24
CA TRP A 244 17.61 -2.92 -15.21
C TRP A 244 16.28 -3.45 -14.66
N GLY A 245 16.26 -3.88 -13.40
CA GLY A 245 15.09 -4.46 -12.76
C GLY A 245 14.87 -5.93 -13.08
N ARG A 246 15.83 -6.60 -13.74
CA ARG A 246 15.70 -8.00 -14.15
C ARG A 246 16.24 -8.92 -13.04
N PRO A 247 15.57 -10.04 -12.73
CA PRO A 247 16.10 -11.01 -11.78
C PRO A 247 17.42 -11.57 -12.31
N ARG A 248 18.45 -11.59 -11.47
CA ARG A 248 19.75 -12.16 -11.82
C ARG A 248 19.64 -13.68 -11.97
N SER A 249 20.47 -14.25 -12.83
CA SER A 249 20.51 -15.70 -13.09
C SER A 249 20.93 -16.54 -11.88
N ASP A 250 21.58 -15.93 -10.89
CA ASP A 250 22.00 -16.56 -9.63
C ASP A 250 20.99 -16.41 -8.49
N ALA A 251 19.78 -15.89 -8.77
CA ALA A 251 18.72 -15.79 -7.79
C ALA A 251 18.27 -17.19 -7.30
N PRO A 252 17.97 -17.37 -6.00
CA PRO A 252 17.38 -18.59 -5.47
C PRO A 252 16.05 -18.92 -6.14
N ARG A 253 15.77 -20.22 -6.32
CA ARG A 253 14.49 -20.68 -6.91
C ARG A 253 13.29 -20.52 -5.99
N MET A 254 13.51 -20.47 -4.68
CA MET A 254 12.46 -20.36 -3.67
C MET A 254 12.62 -19.01 -2.97
N LEU A 255 11.71 -18.09 -3.28
CA LEU A 255 11.61 -16.74 -2.71
C LEU A 255 10.18 -16.53 -2.20
N TYR A 256 10.00 -15.60 -1.28
CA TYR A 256 8.72 -15.40 -0.60
C TYR A 256 7.86 -14.31 -1.25
N GLY A 257 6.61 -14.67 -1.56
CA GLY A 257 5.61 -13.78 -2.15
C GLY A 257 5.85 -13.46 -3.62
N GLU A 258 4.79 -13.00 -4.30
CA GLU A 258 4.89 -12.53 -5.67
C GLU A 258 5.61 -11.17 -5.71
N ALA A 259 6.44 -10.97 -6.73
CA ALA A 259 7.26 -9.76 -6.86
C ALA A 259 6.49 -8.67 -7.61
N LEU A 260 6.65 -7.42 -7.18
CA LEU A 260 6.06 -6.26 -7.88
C LEU A 260 7.13 -5.47 -8.61
N ALA A 261 6.74 -4.65 -9.59
CA ALA A 261 7.63 -3.75 -10.29
C ALA A 261 8.35 -2.77 -9.33
N PHE A 262 9.53 -2.29 -9.71
CA PHE A 262 10.28 -1.26 -8.97
C PHE A 262 10.47 -1.60 -7.48
N ASP A 263 10.16 -0.65 -6.59
CA ASP A 263 10.15 -0.74 -5.12
C ASP A 263 8.73 -0.89 -4.54
N HIS A 264 7.78 -1.42 -5.32
CA HIS A 264 6.35 -1.40 -4.98
C HIS A 264 5.99 -2.25 -3.76
N ARG A 265 6.70 -3.35 -3.47
CA ARG A 265 6.50 -4.09 -2.21
C ARG A 265 6.95 -3.31 -0.97
N THR A 266 7.92 -2.40 -1.12
CA THR A 266 8.26 -1.45 -0.06
C THR A 266 7.10 -0.50 0.20
N MET A 267 6.47 0.02 -0.86
CA MET A 267 5.27 0.86 -0.73
C MET A 267 4.12 0.12 -0.06
N LEU A 268 3.88 -1.15 -0.41
CA LEU A 268 2.85 -1.97 0.26
C LEU A 268 3.14 -2.16 1.74
N ALA A 269 4.39 -2.46 2.10
CA ALA A 269 4.76 -2.66 3.50
C ALA A 269 4.60 -1.38 4.32
N ASP A 270 4.99 -0.22 3.76
CA ASP A 270 4.73 1.10 4.35
C ASP A 270 3.21 1.35 4.46
N ALA A 271 2.45 1.13 3.38
CA ALA A 271 1.01 1.38 3.34
C ALA A 271 0.23 0.49 4.32
N LEU A 272 0.60 -0.78 4.45
CA LEU A 272 -0.02 -1.73 5.37
C LEU A 272 0.31 -1.37 6.84
N ALA A 273 1.54 -0.95 7.13
CA ALA A 273 1.91 -0.44 8.45
C ALA A 273 1.08 0.82 8.79
N THR A 274 1.04 1.80 7.87
CA THR A 274 0.23 3.02 8.04
C THR A 274 -1.25 2.69 8.22
N LEU A 275 -1.84 1.84 7.38
CA LEU A 275 -3.24 1.43 7.49
C LEU A 275 -3.55 0.81 8.86
N ARG A 276 -2.69 -0.08 9.34
CA ARG A 276 -2.88 -0.76 10.64
C ARG A 276 -2.77 0.17 11.83
N THR A 277 -1.93 1.20 11.74
CA THR A 277 -1.84 2.25 12.75
C THR A 277 -3.03 3.20 12.68
N GLU A 278 -3.38 3.69 11.48
CA GLU A 278 -4.42 4.70 11.31
C GLU A 278 -5.82 4.14 11.56
N ILE A 279 -6.13 2.90 11.18
CA ILE A 279 -7.45 2.29 11.42
C ILE A 279 -7.78 2.15 12.92
N LYS A 280 -6.77 2.13 13.79
CA LYS A 280 -6.93 2.12 15.25
C LYS A 280 -7.04 3.52 15.87
N ARG A 281 -6.55 4.54 15.17
CA ARG A 281 -6.50 5.94 15.62
C ARG A 281 -7.66 6.76 15.06
N GLN A 282 -8.17 6.40 13.89
CA GLN A 282 -9.22 7.08 13.16
C GLN A 282 -10.50 6.22 13.18
N PRO A 283 -11.44 6.46 14.11
CA PRO A 283 -12.65 5.66 14.29
C PRO A 283 -13.56 5.63 13.05
N GLU A 284 -13.46 6.64 12.18
CA GLU A 284 -14.19 6.79 10.94
C GLU A 284 -13.61 5.96 9.78
N MET A 285 -12.32 5.60 9.83
CA MET A 285 -11.62 4.98 8.71
C MET A 285 -12.27 3.66 8.22
N PRO A 286 -12.81 2.79 9.09
CA PRO A 286 -13.54 1.60 8.66
C PRO A 286 -14.77 1.90 7.77
N HIS A 287 -15.42 3.07 7.91
CA HIS A 287 -16.55 3.49 7.06
C HIS A 287 -16.20 3.49 5.57
N SER A 288 -14.95 3.83 5.25
CA SER A 288 -14.44 3.85 3.87
C SER A 288 -14.40 2.47 3.22
N PHE A 289 -14.37 1.39 4.02
CA PHE A 289 -14.41 0.01 3.51
C PHE A 289 -15.83 -0.53 3.39
N ILE A 290 -16.64 -0.40 4.46
CA ILE A 290 -17.90 -1.16 4.61
C ILE A 290 -19.17 -0.31 4.56
N GLY A 291 -19.04 1.02 4.50
CA GLY A 291 -20.19 1.94 4.48
C GLY A 291 -20.74 2.29 5.87
N SER A 292 -21.93 2.90 5.87
CA SER A 292 -22.56 3.46 7.07
C SER A 292 -23.33 2.44 7.89
N GLU A 293 -23.99 1.46 7.26
CA GLU A 293 -24.74 0.41 7.97
C GLU A 293 -24.05 -0.94 7.80
N PHE A 294 -23.69 -1.58 8.90
CA PHE A 294 -22.98 -2.86 8.87
C PHE A 294 -23.30 -3.73 10.09
N ARG A 295 -23.02 -5.02 9.98
CA ARG A 295 -23.07 -5.99 11.07
C ARG A 295 -21.76 -5.96 11.83
N LEU A 296 -21.80 -6.14 13.16
CA LEU A 296 -20.56 -6.24 13.97
C LEU A 296 -19.60 -7.35 13.52
N SER A 297 -20.12 -8.41 12.89
CA SER A 297 -19.27 -9.46 12.32
C SER A 297 -18.50 -8.99 11.09
N GLU A 298 -19.07 -8.09 10.27
CA GLU A 298 -18.39 -7.53 9.10
C GLU A 298 -17.27 -6.60 9.55
N LEU A 299 -17.53 -5.75 10.54
CA LEU A 299 -16.50 -4.90 11.12
C LEU A 299 -15.38 -5.75 11.76
N GLN A 300 -15.70 -6.83 12.48
CA GLN A 300 -14.69 -7.75 13.01
C GLN A 300 -13.82 -8.34 11.88
N VAL A 301 -14.46 -8.87 10.84
CA VAL A 301 -13.79 -9.49 9.70
C VAL A 301 -12.91 -8.48 8.96
N LEU A 302 -13.34 -7.23 8.84
CA LEU A 302 -12.52 -6.14 8.32
C LEU A 302 -11.25 -5.96 9.16
N PHE A 303 -11.36 -5.79 10.48
CA PHE A 303 -10.19 -5.63 11.35
C PHE A 303 -9.25 -6.84 11.32
N GLU A 304 -9.79 -8.06 11.29
CA GLU A 304 -8.99 -9.28 11.14
C GLU A 304 -8.27 -9.33 9.78
N SER A 305 -8.95 -8.93 8.71
CA SER A 305 -8.38 -8.88 7.35
C SER A 305 -7.33 -7.79 7.19
N VAL A 306 -7.43 -6.65 7.89
CA VAL A 306 -6.41 -5.59 7.86
C VAL A 306 -5.21 -5.99 8.72
N ALA A 307 -5.45 -6.51 9.92
CA ALA A 307 -4.40 -6.92 10.84
C ALA A 307 -3.67 -8.20 10.41
N GLY A 308 -4.31 -9.03 9.58
CA GLY A 308 -3.81 -10.37 9.23
C GLY A 308 -3.77 -11.31 10.44
N ARG A 309 -4.58 -11.06 11.48
CA ARG A 309 -4.60 -11.83 12.73
C ARG A 309 -6.03 -11.95 13.27
N PRO A 310 -6.42 -13.09 13.87
CA PRO A 310 -7.79 -13.27 14.33
C PRO A 310 -8.06 -12.56 15.67
N LEU A 311 -9.33 -12.23 15.93
CA LEU A 311 -9.82 -11.51 17.12
C LEU A 311 -10.74 -12.39 17.99
N TYR A 312 -10.77 -12.13 19.30
CA TYR A 312 -11.79 -12.68 20.17
C TYR A 312 -13.13 -11.98 19.95
N ARG A 313 -14.08 -12.66 19.29
CA ARG A 313 -15.42 -12.13 18.97
C ARG A 313 -16.15 -11.46 20.14
N SER A 314 -16.20 -12.11 21.30
CA SER A 314 -16.92 -11.59 22.47
C SER A 314 -16.25 -10.33 23.05
N ASN A 315 -14.92 -10.31 23.10
CA ASN A 315 -14.15 -9.19 23.60
C ASN A 315 -14.22 -8.00 22.62
N PHE A 316 -14.15 -8.27 21.32
CA PHE A 316 -14.26 -7.26 20.26
C PHE A 316 -15.60 -6.52 20.36
N ARG A 317 -16.71 -7.27 20.48
CA ARG A 317 -18.04 -6.69 20.69
C ARG A 317 -18.09 -5.79 21.92
N ARG A 318 -17.47 -6.19 23.03
CA ARG A 318 -17.41 -5.36 24.24
C ARG A 318 -16.61 -4.09 24.02
N ALA A 319 -15.46 -4.18 23.34
CA ALA A 319 -14.58 -3.05 23.07
C ALA A 319 -15.21 -2.00 22.13
N ILE A 320 -15.96 -2.45 21.13
CA ILE A 320 -16.49 -1.58 20.07
C ILE A 320 -17.89 -1.04 20.38
N ALA A 321 -18.80 -1.89 20.87
CA ALA A 321 -20.22 -1.57 20.97
C ALA A 321 -20.74 -1.42 22.42
N LEU A 322 -19.94 -1.80 23.42
CA LEU A 322 -20.33 -1.77 24.83
C LEU A 322 -19.24 -1.14 25.71
N SER A 323 -18.41 -0.27 25.13
CA SER A 323 -17.33 0.39 25.85
C SER A 323 -17.91 1.37 26.87
N PRO A 324 -17.54 1.30 28.16
CA PRO A 324 -18.09 2.15 29.22
C PRO A 324 -17.79 3.64 29.03
N THR A 325 -16.69 3.99 28.36
CA THR A 325 -16.25 5.37 28.15
C THR A 325 -16.87 6.00 26.92
N SER A 326 -16.91 5.28 25.80
CA SER A 326 -17.65 5.67 24.60
C SER A 326 -17.70 4.51 23.61
N SER A 327 -18.89 4.13 23.16
CA SER A 327 -19.05 3.09 22.14
C SER A 327 -18.78 3.66 20.76
N LEU A 328 -17.92 2.99 19.99
CA LEU A 328 -17.54 3.38 18.63
C LEU A 328 -18.74 3.34 17.67
N VAL A 329 -19.66 2.43 17.94
CA VAL A 329 -20.83 2.16 17.09
C VAL A 329 -22.09 2.13 17.93
N GLN A 330 -23.21 2.45 17.30
CA GLN A 330 -24.55 2.43 17.88
C GLN A 330 -25.51 1.57 17.06
N PRO A 331 -26.48 0.89 17.68
CA PRO A 331 -27.49 0.13 16.96
C PRO A 331 -28.42 1.07 16.19
N THR A 332 -28.72 0.72 14.94
CA THR A 332 -29.66 1.48 14.08
C THR A 332 -31.13 1.14 14.35
N GLY A 333 -31.39 0.08 15.12
CA GLY A 333 -32.71 -0.53 15.29
C GLY A 333 -33.17 -1.38 14.11
N ARG A 334 -32.42 -1.37 12.99
CA ARG A 334 -32.69 -2.20 11.82
C ARG A 334 -32.01 -3.56 11.97
N LYS A 335 -32.58 -4.55 11.28
CA LYS A 335 -32.02 -5.89 11.19
C LYS A 335 -31.93 -6.31 9.74
N GLU A 336 -30.87 -7.03 9.41
CA GLU A 336 -30.66 -7.57 8.08
C GLU A 336 -30.79 -9.10 8.10
N LYS A 337 -31.46 -9.64 7.09
CA LYS A 337 -31.59 -11.09 6.92
C LYS A 337 -30.30 -11.63 6.30
N LEU A 338 -29.66 -12.58 6.98
CA LEU A 338 -28.51 -13.29 6.44
C LEU A 338 -28.93 -14.21 5.29
N SER A 339 -28.04 -14.38 4.30
CA SER A 339 -28.20 -15.37 3.24
C SER A 339 -28.01 -16.78 3.82
N GLY A 340 -29.09 -17.39 4.31
CA GLY A 340 -29.10 -18.74 4.89
C GLY A 340 -30.04 -18.88 6.09
N PRO A 341 -30.17 -20.09 6.67
CA PRO A 341 -30.95 -20.30 7.89
C PRO A 341 -30.29 -19.61 9.09
N GLY A 342 -30.95 -18.61 9.67
CA GLY A 342 -30.44 -17.87 10.81
C GLY A 342 -31.37 -16.73 11.25
N LYS A 343 -31.17 -16.23 12.47
CA LYS A 343 -31.87 -15.03 12.95
C LYS A 343 -31.29 -13.80 12.24
N PRO A 344 -32.12 -12.80 11.90
CA PRO A 344 -31.63 -11.52 11.38
C PRO A 344 -30.60 -10.89 12.33
N ALA A 345 -29.55 -10.31 11.75
CA ALA A 345 -28.48 -9.64 12.50
C ALA A 345 -28.81 -8.16 12.69
N ASP A 346 -28.48 -7.61 13.86
CA ASP A 346 -28.62 -6.18 14.11
C ASP A 346 -27.62 -5.38 13.28
N LEU A 347 -28.09 -4.28 12.70
CA LEU A 347 -27.25 -3.31 11.98
C LEU A 347 -26.81 -2.19 12.91
N TYR A 348 -25.56 -1.80 12.74
CA TYR A 348 -24.89 -0.74 13.49
C TYR A 348 -24.41 0.34 12.53
N ASP A 349 -24.24 1.55 13.07
CA ASP A 349 -23.62 2.69 12.43
C ASP A 349 -22.57 3.27 13.38
N PHE A 350 -21.61 4.02 12.86
CA PHE A 350 -20.62 4.72 13.67
C PHE A 350 -21.30 5.83 14.49
N THR A 351 -20.85 6.00 15.73
CA THR A 351 -21.35 7.04 16.62
C THR A 351 -20.95 8.42 16.08
N PRO A 352 -21.90 9.29 15.64
CA PRO A 352 -21.60 10.53 14.94
C PRO A 352 -20.71 11.50 15.73
N GLU A 353 -20.82 11.50 17.05
CA GLU A 353 -20.03 12.34 17.96
C GLU A 353 -18.55 11.96 17.94
N LEU A 354 -18.24 10.67 17.75
CA LEU A 354 -16.87 10.17 17.63
C LEU A 354 -16.26 10.45 16.26
N LEU A 355 -17.07 10.43 15.19
CA LEU A 355 -16.63 10.84 13.85
C LEU A 355 -16.18 12.32 13.80
N ARG A 356 -16.70 13.16 14.69
CA ARG A 356 -16.33 14.58 14.79
C ARG A 356 -15.09 14.83 15.64
N THR A 357 -14.69 13.86 16.46
CA THR A 357 -13.63 14.02 17.45
C THR A 357 -12.34 13.36 16.95
N ARG A 358 -11.40 14.17 16.44
CA ARG A 358 -10.09 13.69 15.92
C ARG A 358 -9.16 13.06 16.97
N CYS A 359 -9.52 13.11 18.25
CA CYS A 359 -8.76 12.53 19.36
C CYS A 359 -9.60 11.46 20.05
N THR A 360 -9.57 10.25 19.53
CA THR A 360 -10.01 9.06 20.28
C THR A 360 -8.77 8.38 20.89
N PRO A 361 -8.85 7.89 22.13
CA PRO A 361 -7.85 6.96 22.65
C PRO A 361 -7.73 5.78 21.68
N GLY A 362 -6.51 5.42 21.29
CA GLY A 362 -6.28 4.36 20.31
C GLY A 362 -7.00 3.06 20.70
N LEU A 363 -7.63 2.40 19.73
CA LEU A 363 -8.36 1.15 19.97
C LEU A 363 -7.42 0.04 20.41
N ASN A 364 -7.64 -0.47 21.63
CA ASN A 364 -7.00 -1.69 22.10
C ASN A 364 -7.83 -2.90 21.68
N LEU A 365 -7.36 -3.63 20.68
CA LEU A 365 -8.09 -4.73 20.06
C LEU A 365 -7.70 -6.09 20.68
N PRO A 366 -8.68 -6.97 20.99
CA PRO A 366 -8.44 -8.22 21.70
C PRO A 366 -8.00 -9.34 20.75
N TRP A 367 -6.75 -9.29 20.31
CA TRP A 367 -6.15 -10.28 19.42
C TRP A 367 -6.10 -11.67 20.07
N LEU A 368 -6.36 -12.71 19.28
CA LEU A 368 -6.11 -14.11 19.68
C LEU A 368 -4.60 -14.36 19.78
N PRO A 369 -4.08 -15.01 20.83
CA PRO A 369 -2.68 -15.43 20.90
C PRO A 369 -2.27 -16.20 19.65
N LEU A 370 -1.08 -15.90 19.14
CA LEU A 370 -0.49 -16.70 18.07
C LEU A 370 0.29 -17.83 18.74
N GLU A 371 -0.26 -19.03 18.65
CA GLU A 371 0.42 -20.25 19.07
C GLU A 371 1.30 -20.77 17.93
N PRO A 372 2.55 -21.20 18.22
CA PRO A 372 3.43 -21.87 17.25
C PRO A 372 2.78 -23.10 16.60
#